data_AF-A0AAD9Z6F8-F1
#
_entry.id   AF-A0AAD9Z6F8-F1
#
_cell.length_a   1.000
_cell.length_b   1.000
_cell.length_c   1.000
_cell.angle_alpha   90.00
_cell.angle_beta   90.00
_cell.angle_gamma   90.00
#
_symmetry.space_group_name_H-M   'P 1'
#
loop_
_entity.id
_entity.type
_entity.pdbx_description
1 polymer ?
#
loop_
_entity_poly.entity_id
_entity_poly.type
_entity_poly.pdbx_seq_one_letter_code
_entity_poly.pdbx_strand_id
1 'polypeptide(L)'
;MREIGAYHYGDVNIFISSICLVYAAPPFYELANYIILGRILYYVPYHSPIHPGRVLTTFGAISGIVEALNGNGASYSSNANIPESKQQIGRDLLKAALVIQLGIITSFLMLAVYFHRRCYKANLLPDNLKAILYTLYASSALIMVRTIYRTVEYFSVAAIRVGPGFDPMSISPIIRYEWFFWVFEALIMITNSVLLNFRHPARFLPSSNKVYLAEDGVTEVMGPGFADKRNFLVTIFDPFDLIGLIRGRDKKNRYWEEQEEANPSALRDEMVTVQGGKPLKN
;
A
#
# COMPACT_ATOMS: atom_id res chain seq x y z
N MET A 1 -0.68 -24.59 -9.62
CA MET A 1 -1.74 -24.96 -8.66
C MET A 1 -3.12 -24.94 -9.28
N ARG A 2 -3.62 -23.81 -9.81
CA ARG A 2 -4.96 -23.74 -10.43
C ARG A 2 -5.14 -24.71 -11.60
N GLU A 3 -4.14 -24.81 -12.46
CA GLU A 3 -4.11 -25.80 -13.56
C GLU A 3 -4.14 -27.25 -13.05
N ILE A 4 -3.38 -27.57 -12.00
CA ILE A 4 -3.36 -28.91 -11.39
C ILE A 4 -4.73 -29.24 -10.77
N GLY A 5 -5.36 -28.26 -10.12
CA GLY A 5 -6.72 -28.39 -9.59
C GLY A 5 -7.78 -28.61 -10.66
N ALA A 6 -7.55 -28.12 -11.89
CA ALA A 6 -8.41 -28.40 -13.03
C ALA A 6 -8.31 -29.84 -13.54
N TYR A 7 -7.33 -30.63 -13.11
CA TYR A 7 -7.27 -32.09 -13.38
C TYR A 7 -7.71 -32.92 -12.16
N HIS A 8 -7.79 -32.32 -10.98
CA HIS A 8 -8.07 -32.99 -9.70
C HIS A 8 -9.22 -32.30 -8.94
N TYR A 9 -10.41 -32.28 -9.52
CA TYR A 9 -11.58 -31.56 -8.97
C TYR A 9 -12.05 -32.06 -7.59
N GLY A 10 -11.74 -33.31 -7.24
CA GLY A 10 -12.12 -33.90 -5.95
C GLY A 10 -11.19 -33.55 -4.79
N ASP A 11 -10.03 -32.94 -5.07
CA ASP A 11 -9.06 -32.58 -4.03
C ASP A 11 -9.33 -31.16 -3.52
N VAL A 12 -10.02 -31.10 -2.39
CA VAL A 12 -10.36 -29.87 -1.68
C VAL A 12 -9.10 -29.09 -1.26
N ASN A 13 -8.00 -29.77 -0.92
CA ASN A 13 -6.77 -29.11 -0.48
C ASN A 13 -6.09 -28.37 -1.63
N ILE A 14 -6.07 -28.96 -2.83
CA ILE A 14 -5.53 -28.31 -4.04
C ILE A 14 -6.37 -27.08 -4.40
N PHE A 15 -7.71 -27.20 -4.33
CA PHE A 15 -8.63 -26.09 -4.55
C PHE A 15 -8.39 -24.93 -3.57
N ILE A 16 -8.36 -25.23 -2.27
CA ILE A 16 -8.11 -24.23 -1.21
C ILE A 16 -6.75 -23.57 -1.43
N SER A 17 -5.70 -24.36 -1.64
CA SER A 17 -4.35 -23.83 -1.86
C SER A 17 -4.28 -22.89 -3.06
N SER A 18 -4.96 -23.24 -4.16
CA SER A 18 -5.04 -22.39 -5.35
C SER A 18 -5.71 -21.05 -5.06
N ILE A 19 -6.80 -21.04 -4.32
CA ILE A 19 -7.53 -19.81 -3.96
C ILE A 19 -6.71 -18.96 -2.99
N CYS A 20 -6.11 -19.56 -1.97
CA CYS A 20 -5.27 -18.86 -1.00
C CYS A 20 -4.08 -18.16 -1.67
N LEU A 21 -3.39 -18.83 -2.61
CA LEU A 21 -2.25 -18.24 -3.32
C LEU A 21 -2.67 -17.03 -4.18
N VAL A 22 -3.84 -17.10 -4.82
CA VAL A 22 -4.37 -15.97 -5.60
C VAL A 22 -4.70 -14.79 -4.68
N TYR A 23 -5.27 -15.05 -3.51
CA TYR A 23 -5.67 -13.97 -2.59
C TYR A 23 -4.50 -13.40 -1.77
N ALA A 24 -3.40 -14.14 -1.62
CA ALA A 24 -2.23 -13.69 -0.89
C ALA A 24 -1.43 -12.61 -1.63
N ALA A 25 -1.44 -12.60 -2.97
CA ALA A 25 -0.60 -11.70 -3.76
C ALA A 25 -0.93 -10.19 -3.59
N PRO A 26 -2.20 -9.74 -3.66
CA PRO A 26 -2.54 -8.32 -3.57
C PRO A 26 -2.08 -7.63 -2.28
N PRO A 27 -2.27 -8.20 -1.07
CA PRO A 27 -1.76 -7.60 0.17
C PRO A 27 -0.24 -7.36 0.17
N PHE A 28 0.55 -8.23 -0.48
CA PHE A 28 1.99 -8.01 -0.61
C PHE A 28 2.32 -6.84 -1.54
N TYR A 29 1.59 -6.69 -2.65
CA TYR A 29 1.76 -5.54 -3.54
C TYR A 29 1.34 -4.23 -2.87
N GLU A 30 0.28 -4.28 -2.07
CA GLU A 30 -0.19 -3.14 -1.29
C GLU A 30 0.87 -2.74 -0.24
N LEU A 31 1.43 -3.70 0.49
CA LEU A 31 2.54 -3.48 1.42
C LEU A 31 3.76 -2.88 0.72
N ALA A 32 4.10 -3.35 -0.49
CA ALA A 32 5.19 -2.78 -1.27
C ALA A 32 4.92 -1.30 -1.61
N ASN A 33 3.70 -0.95 -2.00
CA ASN A 33 3.30 0.45 -2.23
C ASN A 33 3.42 1.31 -0.97
N TYR A 34 3.09 0.77 0.22
CA TYR A 34 3.26 1.49 1.49
C TYR A 34 4.74 1.78 1.79
N ILE A 35 5.62 0.82 1.53
CA ILE A 35 7.07 1.01 1.66
C ILE A 35 7.57 2.08 0.69
N ILE A 36 7.11 2.04 -0.57
CA ILE A 36 7.48 3.02 -1.60
C ILE A 36 7.06 4.43 -1.17
N LEU A 37 5.80 4.62 -0.76
CA LEU A 37 5.34 5.93 -0.30
C LEU A 37 6.11 6.38 0.95
N GLY A 38 6.34 5.48 1.92
CA GLY A 38 7.16 5.79 3.09
C GLY A 38 8.55 6.31 2.71
N ARG A 39 9.22 5.68 1.73
CA ARG A 39 10.52 6.15 1.23
C ARG A 39 10.44 7.47 0.46
N ILE A 40 9.37 7.72 -0.29
CA ILE A 40 9.14 9.01 -0.94
C ILE A 40 9.01 10.13 0.11
N LEU A 41 8.28 9.86 1.20
CA LEU A 41 8.12 10.82 2.29
C LEU A 41 9.43 11.05 3.06
N TYR A 42 10.30 10.04 3.16
CA TYR A 42 11.66 10.22 3.68
C TYR A 42 12.53 11.09 2.78
N TYR A 43 12.34 10.99 1.47
CA TYR A 43 13.09 11.77 0.50
C TYR A 43 12.68 13.25 0.48
N VAL A 44 11.40 13.59 0.71
CA VAL A 44 10.92 14.99 0.79
C VAL A 44 10.15 15.23 2.09
N PRO A 45 10.86 15.40 3.23
CA PRO A 45 10.22 15.50 4.55
C PRO A 45 9.42 16.80 4.73
N TYR A 46 9.86 17.92 4.15
CA TYR A 46 9.27 19.26 4.29
C TYR A 46 7.77 19.34 3.97
N HIS A 47 7.36 18.50 3.01
CA HIS A 47 6.01 18.48 2.47
C HIS A 47 5.21 17.25 2.93
N SER A 48 5.81 16.39 3.76
CA SER A 48 5.17 15.18 4.25
C SER A 48 4.00 15.50 5.18
N PRO A 49 2.77 15.04 4.87
CA PRO A 49 1.60 15.23 5.74
C PRO A 49 1.66 14.38 7.01
N ILE A 50 2.28 13.21 6.93
CA ILE A 50 2.38 12.23 8.02
C ILE A 50 3.85 11.85 8.14
N HIS A 51 4.31 11.51 9.34
CA HIS A 51 5.66 11.02 9.53
C HIS A 51 5.95 9.82 8.59
N PRO A 52 7.07 9.83 7.82
CA PRO A 52 7.34 8.81 6.80
C PRO A 52 7.32 7.38 7.31
N GLY A 53 7.85 7.15 8.53
CA GLY A 53 7.83 5.84 9.19
C GLY A 53 6.43 5.37 9.60
N ARG A 54 5.47 6.30 9.77
CA ARG A 54 4.11 5.98 10.20
C ARG A 54 3.21 5.50 9.07
N VAL A 55 3.52 5.82 7.82
CA VAL A 55 2.72 5.35 6.68
C VAL A 55 2.76 3.83 6.61
N LEU A 56 3.96 3.26 6.61
CA LEU A 56 4.11 1.79 6.56
C LEU A 56 3.45 1.11 7.76
N THR A 57 3.66 1.63 8.98
CA THR A 57 3.15 1.00 10.18
C THR A 57 1.63 1.13 10.29
N THR A 58 1.06 2.27 9.88
CA THR A 58 -0.38 2.50 9.92
C THR A 58 -1.11 1.67 8.90
N PHE A 59 -0.79 1.87 7.62
CA PHE A 59 -1.49 1.17 6.55
C PHE A 59 -1.17 -0.32 6.59
N GLY A 60 0.06 -0.70 6.94
CA GLY A 60 0.46 -2.09 7.14
C GLY A 60 -0.26 -2.78 8.31
N ALA A 61 -0.41 -2.12 9.47
CA ALA A 61 -1.12 -2.70 10.60
C ALA A 61 -2.61 -2.88 10.32
N ILE A 62 -3.28 -1.85 9.76
CA ILE A 62 -4.70 -1.95 9.40
C ILE A 62 -4.90 -3.02 8.32
N SER A 63 -4.02 -3.08 7.31
CA SER A 63 -4.07 -4.14 6.28
C SER A 63 -3.84 -5.53 6.89
N GLY A 64 -2.94 -5.66 7.86
CA GLY A 64 -2.76 -6.91 8.61
C GLY A 64 -4.01 -7.35 9.38
N ILE A 65 -4.74 -6.41 9.97
CA ILE A 65 -6.04 -6.68 10.60
C ILE A 65 -7.05 -7.14 9.55
N VAL A 66 -7.11 -6.48 8.39
CA VAL A 66 -7.99 -6.87 7.28
C VAL A 66 -7.67 -8.29 6.80
N GLU A 67 -6.39 -8.65 6.66
CA GLU A 67 -5.98 -10.00 6.27
C GLU A 67 -6.32 -11.04 7.35
N ALA A 68 -6.23 -10.69 8.63
CA ALA A 68 -6.70 -11.54 9.71
C ALA A 68 -8.22 -11.76 9.65
N LEU A 69 -9.01 -10.72 9.34
CA LEU A 69 -10.46 -10.84 9.14
C LEU A 69 -10.77 -11.72 7.92
N ASN A 70 -10.03 -11.57 6.81
CA ASN A 70 -10.17 -12.41 5.63
C ASN A 70 -9.87 -13.89 5.93
N GLY A 71 -8.76 -14.18 6.62
CA GLY A 71 -8.37 -15.55 6.96
C GLY A 71 -9.37 -16.23 7.90
N ASN A 72 -9.81 -15.54 8.96
CA ASN A 72 -10.81 -16.08 9.89
C ASN A 72 -12.19 -16.19 9.24
N GLY A 73 -12.59 -15.17 8.46
CA GLY A 73 -13.86 -15.14 7.75
C GLY A 73 -13.97 -16.28 6.73
N ALA A 74 -12.91 -16.51 5.95
CA ALA A 74 -12.82 -17.63 5.01
C ALA A 74 -12.98 -18.96 5.75
N SER A 75 -12.19 -19.20 6.80
CA SER A 75 -12.23 -20.43 7.61
C SER A 75 -13.62 -20.74 8.17
N TYR A 76 -14.30 -19.74 8.74
CA TYR A 76 -15.65 -19.92 9.29
C TYR A 76 -16.70 -20.10 8.19
N SER A 77 -16.60 -19.38 7.07
CA SER A 77 -17.58 -19.48 5.99
C SER A 77 -17.51 -20.80 5.22
N SER A 78 -16.33 -21.43 5.14
CA SER A 78 -16.12 -22.67 4.38
C SER A 78 -16.25 -23.95 5.21
N ASN A 79 -16.33 -23.84 6.54
CA ASN A 79 -16.40 -25.01 7.41
C ASN A 79 -17.85 -25.48 7.61
N ALA A 80 -18.26 -26.52 6.89
CA ALA A 80 -19.60 -27.08 7.01
C ALA A 80 -19.90 -27.72 8.37
N ASN A 81 -18.87 -28.01 9.19
CA ASN A 81 -19.02 -28.68 10.48
C ASN A 81 -19.35 -27.73 11.64
N ILE A 82 -19.29 -26.40 11.43
CA ILE A 82 -19.61 -25.42 12.49
C ILE A 82 -21.06 -24.92 12.35
N PRO A 83 -21.68 -24.46 13.46
CA PRO A 83 -23.05 -23.94 13.45
C PRO A 83 -23.25 -22.83 12.41
N GLU A 84 -24.44 -22.78 11.82
CA GLU A 84 -24.81 -21.80 10.78
C GLU A 84 -24.60 -20.34 11.25
N SER A 85 -24.81 -20.06 12.54
CA SER A 85 -24.54 -18.75 13.15
C SER A 85 -23.06 -18.34 13.05
N LYS A 86 -22.13 -19.29 13.22
CA LYS A 86 -20.69 -19.02 13.05
C LYS A 86 -20.29 -18.87 11.59
N GLN A 87 -20.92 -19.61 10.69
CA GLN A 87 -20.72 -19.43 9.25
C GLN A 87 -21.19 -18.04 8.80
N GLN A 88 -22.30 -17.54 9.36
CA GLN A 88 -22.79 -16.20 9.10
C GLN A 88 -21.82 -15.12 9.58
N ILE A 89 -21.26 -15.28 10.79
CA ILE A 89 -20.18 -14.40 11.28
C ILE A 89 -19.01 -14.42 10.29
N GLY A 90 -18.60 -15.59 9.79
CA GLY A 90 -17.55 -15.70 8.78
C GLY A 90 -17.84 -14.90 7.51
N ARG A 91 -19.07 -15.00 6.99
CA ARG A 91 -19.52 -14.24 5.82
C ARG A 91 -19.49 -12.73 6.07
N ASP A 92 -19.89 -12.29 7.25
CA ASP A 92 -19.92 -10.87 7.62
C ASP A 92 -18.51 -10.30 7.85
N LEU A 93 -17.60 -11.10 8.41
CA LEU A 93 -16.17 -10.74 8.51
C LEU A 93 -15.54 -10.50 7.13
N LEU A 94 -15.83 -11.36 6.15
CA LEU A 94 -15.34 -11.20 4.77
C LEU A 94 -15.91 -9.93 4.11
N LYS A 95 -17.21 -9.63 4.31
CA LYS A 95 -17.81 -8.38 3.80
C LYS A 95 -17.14 -7.16 4.42
N ALA A 96 -16.95 -7.17 5.74
CA ALA A 96 -16.31 -6.08 6.46
C ALA A 96 -14.87 -5.87 5.98
N ALA A 97 -14.09 -6.96 5.83
CA ALA A 97 -12.71 -6.90 5.34
C ALA A 97 -12.61 -6.23 3.96
N LEU A 98 -13.47 -6.61 3.00
CA LEU A 98 -13.49 -6.04 1.66
C LEU A 98 -13.82 -4.54 1.65
N VAL A 99 -14.81 -4.11 2.44
CA VAL A 99 -15.20 -2.70 2.55
C VAL A 99 -14.09 -1.87 3.18
N ILE A 100 -13.48 -2.38 4.27
CA ILE A 100 -12.36 -1.71 4.93
C ILE A 100 -11.16 -1.62 3.96
N GLN A 101 -10.86 -2.68 3.20
CA GLN A 101 -9.78 -2.68 2.21
C GLN A 101 -9.96 -1.59 1.14
N LEU A 102 -11.19 -1.39 0.64
CA LEU A 102 -11.49 -0.27 -0.27
C LEU A 102 -11.25 1.11 0.38
N GLY A 103 -11.61 1.25 1.66
CA GLY A 103 -11.35 2.48 2.42
C GLY A 103 -9.85 2.75 2.59
N ILE A 104 -9.08 1.71 2.91
CA ILE A 104 -7.61 1.77 3.08
C ILE A 104 -6.95 2.24 1.79
N ILE A 105 -7.18 1.56 0.67
CA ILE A 105 -6.53 1.92 -0.60
C ILE A 105 -6.92 3.32 -1.08
N THR A 106 -8.18 3.71 -0.86
CA THR A 106 -8.66 5.05 -1.19
C THR A 106 -7.96 6.12 -0.33
N SER A 107 -7.88 5.90 0.98
CA SER A 107 -7.22 6.83 1.89
C SER A 107 -5.70 6.92 1.63
N PHE A 108 -5.06 5.81 1.26
CA PHE A 108 -3.67 5.77 0.82
C PHE A 108 -3.45 6.60 -0.45
N LEU A 109 -4.32 6.46 -1.45
CA LEU A 109 -4.27 7.28 -2.67
C LEU A 109 -4.48 8.77 -2.37
N MET A 110 -5.44 9.10 -1.51
CA MET A 110 -5.67 10.49 -1.08
C MET A 110 -4.44 11.09 -0.41
N LEU A 111 -3.75 10.32 0.44
CA LEU A 111 -2.51 10.74 1.07
C LEU A 111 -1.41 11.02 0.04
N ALA A 112 -1.20 10.11 -0.92
CA ALA A 112 -0.22 10.28 -1.97
C ALA A 112 -0.54 11.49 -2.88
N VAL A 113 -1.81 11.71 -3.22
CA VAL A 113 -2.27 12.88 -3.99
C VAL A 113 -2.08 14.17 -3.20
N TYR A 114 -2.39 14.18 -1.90
CA TYR A 114 -2.19 15.34 -1.05
C TYR A 114 -0.70 15.73 -1.01
N PHE A 115 0.19 14.77 -0.77
CA PHE A 115 1.64 14.98 -0.79
C PHE A 115 2.11 15.54 -2.14
N HIS A 116 1.70 14.91 -3.25
CA HIS A 116 2.06 15.36 -4.60
C HIS A 116 1.60 16.80 -4.87
N ARG A 117 0.36 17.17 -4.50
CA ARG A 117 -0.14 18.55 -4.66
C ARG A 117 0.69 19.55 -3.87
N ARG A 118 1.18 19.17 -2.69
CA ARG A 118 2.02 20.03 -1.85
C ARG A 118 3.41 20.23 -2.47
N CYS A 119 4.04 19.17 -2.97
CA CYS A 119 5.31 19.24 -3.70
C CYS A 119 5.18 20.05 -5.00
N TYR A 120 4.07 19.90 -5.73
CA TYR A 120 3.80 20.68 -6.95
C TYR A 120 3.74 22.18 -6.65
N LYS A 121 3.03 22.57 -5.59
CA LYS A 121 2.95 23.99 -5.17
C LYS A 121 4.28 24.58 -4.74
N ALA A 122 5.17 23.76 -4.19
CA ALA A 122 6.51 24.15 -3.77
C ALA A 122 7.56 24.09 -4.90
N ASN A 123 7.16 23.70 -6.12
CA ASN A 123 8.08 23.46 -7.25
C ASN A 123 9.17 22.41 -6.97
N LEU A 124 8.89 21.46 -6.07
CA LEU A 124 9.80 20.41 -5.60
C LEU A 124 9.41 19.04 -6.20
N LEU A 125 9.43 18.96 -7.53
CA LEU A 125 9.11 17.73 -8.26
C LEU A 125 10.19 17.43 -9.30
N PRO A 126 11.37 16.95 -8.89
CA PRO A 126 12.33 16.41 -9.83
C PRO A 126 11.74 15.23 -10.60
N ASP A 127 12.24 14.98 -11.81
CA ASP A 127 11.64 13.98 -12.70
C ASP A 127 11.71 12.56 -12.14
N ASN A 128 12.72 12.26 -11.32
CA ASN A 128 12.82 11.00 -10.56
C ASN A 128 11.64 10.83 -9.60
N LEU A 129 11.28 11.87 -8.84
CA LEU A 129 10.16 11.85 -7.90
C LEU A 129 8.82 11.69 -8.63
N LYS A 130 8.63 12.43 -9.73
CA LYS A 130 7.45 12.26 -10.60
C LYS A 130 7.34 10.83 -11.11
N ALA A 131 8.44 10.26 -11.60
CA ALA A 131 8.48 8.91 -12.13
C ALA A 131 8.06 7.85 -11.10
N ILE A 132 8.52 7.97 -9.86
CA ILE A 132 8.12 7.06 -8.78
C ILE A 132 6.64 7.26 -8.43
N LEU A 133 6.19 8.50 -8.28
CA LEU A 133 4.78 8.80 -7.96
C LEU A 133 3.84 8.25 -9.03
N TYR A 134 4.16 8.38 -10.31
CA TYR A 134 3.37 7.77 -11.39
C TYR A 134 3.35 6.24 -11.31
N THR A 135 4.48 5.62 -10.96
CA THR A 135 4.55 4.16 -10.78
C THR A 135 3.68 3.73 -9.60
N LEU A 136 3.71 4.48 -8.49
CA LEU A 136 2.89 4.26 -7.31
C LEU A 136 1.40 4.40 -7.63
N TYR A 137 1.00 5.43 -8.37
CA TYR A 137 -0.39 5.63 -8.78
C TYR A 137 -0.88 4.53 -9.72
N ALA A 138 -0.08 4.14 -10.71
CA ALA A 138 -0.44 3.06 -11.62
C ALA A 138 -0.62 1.73 -10.87
N SER A 139 0.32 1.38 -9.98
CA SER A 139 0.23 0.19 -9.12
C SER A 139 -1.01 0.23 -8.22
N SER A 140 -1.22 1.34 -7.52
CA SER A 140 -2.35 1.51 -6.61
C SER A 140 -3.70 1.50 -7.34
N ALA A 141 -3.78 2.05 -8.56
CA ALA A 141 -5.00 2.00 -9.37
C ALA A 141 -5.33 0.57 -9.82
N LEU A 142 -4.33 -0.20 -10.24
CA LEU A 142 -4.51 -1.62 -10.59
C LEU A 142 -5.04 -2.42 -9.39
N ILE A 143 -4.43 -2.26 -8.21
CA ILE A 143 -4.90 -2.91 -6.98
C ILE A 143 -6.33 -2.45 -6.63
N MET A 144 -6.64 -1.16 -6.77
CA MET A 144 -7.97 -0.62 -6.49
C MET A 144 -9.05 -1.22 -7.38
N VAL A 145 -8.82 -1.31 -8.70
CA VAL A 145 -9.75 -1.94 -9.65
C VAL A 145 -9.99 -3.40 -9.26
N ARG A 146 -8.92 -4.14 -8.93
CA ARG A 146 -9.04 -5.52 -8.44
C ARG A 146 -9.87 -5.60 -7.16
N THR A 147 -9.62 -4.74 -6.17
CA THR A 147 -10.36 -4.77 -4.90
C THR A 147 -11.83 -4.42 -5.10
N ILE A 148 -12.15 -3.52 -6.04
CA ILE A 148 -13.55 -3.23 -6.43
C ILE A 148 -14.19 -4.48 -7.05
N TYR A 149 -13.53 -5.08 -8.05
CA TYR A 149 -14.00 -6.33 -8.67
C TYR A 149 -14.26 -7.40 -7.62
N ARG A 150 -13.28 -7.63 -6.75
CA ARG A 150 -13.33 -8.63 -5.69
C ARG A 150 -14.48 -8.39 -4.70
N THR A 151 -14.73 -7.12 -4.39
CA THR A 151 -15.87 -6.73 -3.55
C THR A 151 -17.18 -7.08 -4.26
N VAL A 152 -17.37 -6.62 -5.50
CA VAL A 152 -18.60 -6.89 -6.27
C VAL A 152 -18.83 -8.38 -6.49
N GLU A 153 -17.78 -9.13 -6.80
CA GLU A 153 -17.79 -10.59 -6.95
C GLU A 153 -18.28 -11.26 -5.66
N TYR A 154 -17.68 -10.95 -4.51
CA TYR A 154 -18.06 -11.56 -3.25
C TYR A 154 -19.50 -11.21 -2.82
N PHE A 155 -19.92 -9.96 -3.00
CA PHE A 155 -21.31 -9.56 -2.74
C PHE A 155 -22.29 -10.25 -3.69
N SER A 156 -21.89 -10.50 -4.95
CA SER A 156 -22.69 -11.27 -5.91
C SER A 156 -22.83 -12.73 -5.48
N VAL A 157 -21.75 -13.36 -4.99
CA VAL A 157 -21.80 -14.72 -4.41
C VAL A 157 -22.72 -14.77 -3.19
N ALA A 158 -22.58 -13.80 -2.29
CA ALA A 158 -23.38 -13.75 -1.07
C ALA A 158 -24.88 -13.51 -1.33
N ALA A 159 -25.26 -13.00 -2.51
CA ALA A 159 -26.64 -12.80 -2.92
C ALA A 159 -27.29 -14.07 -3.51
N ILE A 160 -26.51 -15.11 -3.84
CA ILE A 160 -27.02 -16.35 -4.41
C ILE A 160 -27.87 -17.09 -3.36
N ARG A 161 -29.15 -17.29 -3.65
CA ARG A 161 -30.04 -18.11 -2.84
C ARG A 161 -30.25 -19.45 -3.54
N VAL A 162 -29.58 -20.49 -3.04
CA VAL A 162 -29.77 -21.85 -3.55
C VAL A 162 -31.00 -22.46 -2.88
N GLY A 163 -31.99 -22.84 -3.67
CA GLY A 163 -33.23 -23.47 -3.21
C GLY A 163 -33.84 -24.40 -4.26
N PRO A 164 -34.92 -25.12 -3.94
CA PRO A 164 -35.59 -25.99 -4.91
C PRO A 164 -36.09 -25.16 -6.10
N GLY A 165 -35.66 -25.51 -7.32
CA GLY A 165 -35.98 -24.74 -8.54
C GLY A 165 -34.97 -23.63 -8.89
N PHE A 166 -33.77 -23.64 -8.29
CA PHE A 166 -32.69 -22.72 -8.63
C PHE A 166 -32.29 -22.86 -10.11
N ASP A 167 -32.48 -21.78 -10.88
CA ASP A 167 -31.97 -21.68 -12.25
C ASP A 167 -30.54 -21.13 -12.23
N PRO A 168 -29.53 -21.90 -12.66
CA PRO A 168 -28.15 -21.42 -12.76
C PRO A 168 -27.97 -20.19 -13.66
N MET A 169 -28.89 -19.93 -14.59
CA MET A 169 -28.87 -18.72 -15.45
C MET A 169 -29.16 -17.43 -14.68
N SER A 170 -29.79 -17.51 -13.51
CA SER A 170 -30.10 -16.36 -12.65
C SER A 170 -28.88 -15.82 -11.88
N ILE A 171 -27.75 -16.56 -11.91
CA ILE A 171 -26.49 -16.15 -11.27
C ILE A 171 -25.91 -14.95 -12.02
N SER A 172 -25.39 -13.98 -11.25
CA SER A 172 -24.67 -12.82 -11.80
C SER A 172 -23.60 -13.25 -12.82
N PRO A 173 -23.54 -12.62 -14.01
CA PRO A 173 -22.54 -12.94 -15.04
C PRO A 173 -21.10 -12.95 -14.55
N ILE A 174 -20.80 -12.14 -13.52
CA ILE A 174 -19.48 -12.02 -12.88
C ILE A 174 -19.00 -13.35 -12.31
N ILE A 175 -19.91 -14.16 -11.75
CA ILE A 175 -19.59 -15.47 -11.18
C ILE A 175 -19.70 -16.57 -12.24
N ARG A 176 -20.62 -16.37 -13.18
CA ARG A 176 -20.93 -17.37 -14.20
C ARG A 176 -19.81 -17.54 -15.24
N TYR A 177 -19.16 -16.45 -15.64
CA TYR A 177 -18.15 -16.49 -16.69
C TYR A 177 -16.75 -16.31 -16.12
N GLU A 178 -15.86 -17.27 -16.40
CA GLU A 178 -14.51 -17.24 -15.86
C GLU A 178 -13.64 -16.12 -16.45
N TRP A 179 -13.97 -15.57 -17.62
CA TRP A 179 -13.18 -14.50 -18.23
C TRP A 179 -13.09 -13.25 -17.35
N PHE A 180 -14.09 -12.98 -16.51
CA PHE A 180 -14.05 -11.87 -15.55
C PHE A 180 -12.90 -12.03 -14.55
N PHE A 181 -12.71 -13.24 -14.03
CA PHE A 181 -11.58 -13.56 -13.16
C PHE A 181 -10.24 -13.34 -13.89
N TRP A 182 -10.12 -13.83 -15.13
CA TRP A 182 -8.88 -13.70 -15.90
C TRP A 182 -8.49 -12.25 -16.16
N VAL A 183 -9.46 -11.39 -16.46
CA VAL A 183 -9.21 -9.97 -16.76
C VAL A 183 -9.02 -9.16 -15.49
N PHE A 184 -9.95 -9.23 -14.53
CA PHE A 184 -10.00 -8.30 -13.39
C PHE A 184 -9.20 -8.75 -12.17
N GLU A 185 -8.85 -10.03 -12.06
CA GLU A 185 -7.97 -10.54 -10.99
C GLU A 185 -6.58 -10.85 -11.56
N ALA A 186 -6.49 -11.82 -12.48
CA ALA A 186 -5.19 -12.37 -12.89
C ALA A 186 -4.37 -11.39 -13.73
N LEU A 187 -4.93 -10.84 -14.81
CA LEU A 187 -4.22 -9.93 -15.71
C LEU A 187 -3.80 -8.63 -15.02
N ILE A 188 -4.66 -8.06 -14.18
CA ILE A 188 -4.36 -6.85 -13.41
C ILE A 188 -3.18 -7.10 -12.45
N MET A 189 -3.16 -8.24 -11.74
CA MET A 189 -2.05 -8.57 -10.83
C MET A 189 -0.75 -8.87 -11.58
N ILE A 190 -0.80 -9.57 -12.71
CA ILE A 190 0.38 -9.79 -13.57
C ILE A 190 0.91 -8.46 -14.09
N THR A 191 0.03 -7.58 -14.56
CA THR A 191 0.42 -6.24 -15.04
C THR A 191 1.08 -5.44 -13.94
N ASN A 192 0.55 -5.49 -12.71
CA ASN A 192 1.16 -4.81 -11.57
C ASN A 192 2.54 -5.37 -11.22
N SER A 193 2.68 -6.70 -11.29
CA SER A 193 3.95 -7.39 -11.09
C SER A 193 4.99 -6.92 -12.10
N VAL A 194 4.63 -6.93 -13.38
CA VAL A 194 5.47 -6.47 -14.49
C VAL A 194 5.84 -5.00 -14.30
N LEU A 195 4.87 -4.13 -13.97
CA LEU A 195 5.09 -2.71 -13.73
C LEU A 195 6.16 -2.47 -12.66
N LEU A 196 6.06 -3.11 -11.49
CA LEU A 196 7.00 -2.92 -10.38
C LEU A 196 8.38 -3.52 -10.65
N ASN A 197 8.47 -4.58 -11.46
CA ASN A 197 9.74 -5.17 -11.88
C ASN A 197 10.48 -4.28 -12.89
N PHE A 198 9.79 -3.78 -13.92
CA PHE A 198 10.40 -2.92 -14.94
C PHE A 198 10.70 -1.52 -14.42
N ARG A 199 9.78 -0.92 -13.66
CA ARG A 199 9.93 0.40 -13.05
C ARG A 199 10.28 0.28 -11.58
N HIS A 200 11.38 -0.39 -11.28
CA HIS A 200 11.77 -0.63 -9.90
C HIS A 200 11.94 0.68 -9.11
N PRO A 201 11.14 0.93 -8.06
CA PRO A 201 11.08 2.22 -7.37
C PRO A 201 12.39 2.57 -6.67
N ALA A 202 13.20 1.58 -6.26
CA ALA A 202 14.51 1.85 -5.67
C ALA A 202 15.56 2.38 -6.66
N ARG A 203 15.32 2.35 -7.98
CA ARG A 203 16.22 2.97 -8.96
C ARG A 203 16.20 4.50 -8.87
N PHE A 204 15.09 5.05 -8.42
CA PHE A 204 14.85 6.50 -8.41
C PHE A 204 14.93 7.10 -6.99
N LEU A 205 15.13 6.27 -5.95
CA LEU A 205 15.25 6.70 -4.56
C LEU A 205 16.65 6.38 -4.04
N PRO A 206 17.28 7.28 -3.26
CA PRO A 206 18.57 7.02 -2.65
C PRO A 206 18.51 5.79 -1.72
N SER A 207 19.57 4.98 -1.73
CA SER A 207 19.65 3.73 -0.96
C SER A 207 19.58 3.93 0.56
N SER A 208 19.92 5.12 1.05
CA SER A 208 19.89 5.47 2.48
C SER A 208 18.70 6.38 2.79
N ASN A 209 17.90 6.02 3.80
CA ASN A 209 16.81 6.84 4.33
C ASN A 209 17.29 8.11 5.06
N LYS A 210 18.60 8.37 5.09
CA LYS A 210 19.19 9.60 5.64
C LYS A 210 19.35 10.69 4.58
N VAL A 211 19.23 10.36 3.31
CA VAL A 211 19.38 11.31 2.21
C VAL A 211 18.00 11.90 1.88
N TYR A 212 17.88 13.22 1.94
CA TYR A 212 16.67 13.95 1.60
C TYR A 212 16.98 15.06 0.57
N LEU A 213 15.98 15.42 -0.23
CA LEU A 213 16.06 16.49 -1.22
C LEU A 213 15.97 17.84 -0.50
N ALA A 214 16.95 18.73 -0.71
CA ALA A 214 16.92 20.08 -0.18
C ALA A 214 15.78 20.91 -0.79
N GLU A 215 15.51 22.07 -0.18
CA GLU A 215 14.45 22.99 -0.63
C GLU A 215 14.71 23.63 -2.00
N ASP A 216 15.92 23.47 -2.55
CA ASP A 216 16.24 23.87 -3.93
C ASP A 216 15.71 22.88 -4.99
N GLY A 217 15.25 21.69 -4.58
CA GLY A 217 14.72 20.65 -5.45
C GLY A 217 15.76 19.91 -6.29
N VAL A 218 17.06 20.15 -6.06
CA VAL A 218 18.17 19.63 -6.88
C VAL A 218 19.25 18.98 -6.02
N THR A 219 19.60 19.55 -4.87
CA THR A 219 20.66 19.00 -4.02
C THR A 219 20.12 17.94 -3.06
N GLU A 220 20.89 16.86 -2.90
CA GLU A 220 20.60 15.80 -1.95
C GLU A 220 21.48 15.99 -0.71
N VAL A 221 20.87 16.15 0.46
CA VAL A 221 21.57 16.43 1.73
C VAL A 221 21.42 15.22 2.65
N MET A 222 22.50 14.90 3.37
CA MET A 222 22.49 13.83 4.37
C MET A 222 22.06 14.38 5.74
N GLY A 223 20.89 13.97 6.20
CA GLY A 223 20.39 14.27 7.53
C GLY A 223 20.88 13.29 8.61
N PRO A 224 20.59 13.60 9.88
CA PRO A 224 20.83 12.68 11.01
C PRO A 224 20.04 11.36 10.87
N GLY A 225 19.07 11.31 9.95
CA GLY A 225 18.14 10.21 9.77
C GLY A 225 16.96 10.32 10.73
N PHE A 226 15.80 9.85 10.30
CA PHE A 226 14.63 9.75 11.16
C PHE A 226 14.74 8.51 12.05
N ALA A 227 15.34 8.66 13.24
CA ALA A 227 15.28 7.63 14.26
C ALA A 227 13.93 7.70 14.98
N ASP A 228 12.97 6.86 14.57
CA ASP A 228 11.75 6.67 15.36
C ASP A 228 12.12 5.82 16.60
N LYS A 229 12.41 6.48 17.73
CA LYS A 229 12.86 5.85 19.00
C LYS A 229 11.75 5.05 19.71
N ARG A 230 10.74 4.57 18.99
CA ARG A 230 9.55 3.92 19.57
C ARG A 230 9.70 2.40 19.61
N ASN A 231 9.19 1.79 20.67
CA ASN A 231 9.09 0.34 20.76
C ASN A 231 8.14 -0.17 19.65
N PHE A 232 8.55 -1.23 18.97
CA PHE A 232 7.81 -1.85 17.85
C PHE A 232 6.34 -2.15 18.20
N LEU A 233 6.08 -2.62 19.43
CA LEU A 233 4.72 -2.91 19.92
C LEU A 233 3.84 -1.66 20.03
N VAL A 234 4.37 -0.53 20.52
CA VAL A 234 3.59 0.72 20.61
C VAL A 234 3.20 1.21 19.22
N THR A 235 4.08 0.98 18.24
CA THR A 235 3.86 1.35 16.85
C THR A 235 2.79 0.49 16.17
N ILE A 236 2.60 -0.75 16.62
CA ILE A 236 1.52 -1.64 16.16
C ILE A 236 0.17 -1.25 16.78
N PHE A 237 0.13 -0.93 18.07
CA PHE A 237 -1.13 -0.66 18.79
C PHE A 237 -1.63 0.79 18.69
N ASP A 238 -0.75 1.75 18.39
CA ASP A 238 -1.13 3.15 18.11
C ASP A 238 -0.49 3.61 16.78
N PRO A 239 -0.99 3.10 15.64
CA PRO A 239 -0.42 3.41 14.33
C PRO A 239 -0.45 4.91 14.00
N PHE A 240 -1.48 5.61 14.47
CA PHE A 240 -1.68 7.04 14.23
C PHE A 240 -0.96 7.94 15.25
N ASP A 241 -0.33 7.38 16.29
CA ASP A 241 0.20 8.14 17.42
C ASP A 241 -0.82 9.13 18.00
N LEU A 242 -2.05 8.69 18.22
CA LEU A 242 -3.11 9.57 18.77
C LEU A 242 -2.67 10.14 20.12
N ILE A 243 -1.94 9.35 20.92
CA ILE A 243 -1.45 9.75 22.24
C ILE A 243 -0.30 10.77 22.14
N GLY A 244 0.60 10.64 21.15
CA GLY A 244 1.69 11.59 20.94
C GLY A 244 1.25 12.87 20.22
N LEU A 245 0.21 12.80 19.38
CA LEU A 245 -0.45 13.95 18.77
C LEU A 245 -1.10 14.84 19.85
N ILE A 246 -1.80 14.23 20.82
CA ILE A 246 -2.37 14.91 21.98
C ILE A 246 -1.28 15.49 22.89
N ARG A 247 -0.13 14.82 23.01
CA ARG A 247 1.02 15.27 23.82
C ARG A 247 1.98 16.22 23.10
N GLY A 248 1.70 16.62 21.85
CA GLY A 248 2.47 17.63 21.11
C GLY A 248 3.92 17.24 20.75
N ARG A 249 4.27 15.95 20.76
CA ARG A 249 5.66 15.50 20.48
C ARG A 249 6.07 15.56 19.01
N ASP A 250 5.11 15.75 18.10
CA ASP A 250 5.36 15.72 16.66
C ASP A 250 6.24 16.89 16.16
N LYS A 251 6.18 18.04 16.85
CA LYS A 251 7.04 19.21 16.55
C LYS A 251 8.52 18.97 16.83
N LYS A 252 8.87 18.05 17.75
CA LYS A 252 10.26 17.76 18.14
C LYS A 252 11.05 16.97 17.09
N ASN A 253 10.39 16.45 16.05
CA ASN A 253 11.02 15.62 15.02
C ASN A 253 11.36 16.38 13.73
N ARG A 254 11.11 17.71 13.67
CA ARG A 254 11.44 18.55 12.52
C ARG A 254 12.89 19.03 12.54
N TYR A 255 13.83 18.08 12.50
CA TYR A 255 15.27 18.40 12.53
C TYR A 255 15.74 19.27 11.36
N TRP A 256 14.95 19.38 10.29
CA TRP A 256 15.23 20.27 9.16
C TRP A 256 15.02 21.75 9.51
N GLU A 257 14.17 22.08 10.48
CA GLU A 257 14.01 23.45 11.00
C GLU A 257 15.21 23.84 11.89
N GLU A 258 15.80 22.88 12.61
CA GLU A 258 16.97 23.12 13.48
C GLU A 258 18.26 23.39 12.70
N GLN A 259 18.40 22.87 11.47
CA GLN A 259 19.57 23.12 10.62
C GLN A 259 19.56 24.51 9.97
N GLU A 260 18.38 25.06 9.64
CA GLU A 260 18.26 26.44 9.14
C GLU A 260 18.61 27.48 10.22
N GLU A 261 18.20 27.25 11.48
CA GLU A 261 18.52 28.16 12.58
C GLU A 261 19.98 28.09 13.02
N ALA A 262 20.63 26.92 12.89
CA ALA A 262 21.97 26.70 13.43
C ALA A 262 23.12 27.20 12.52
N ASN A 263 22.92 27.42 11.22
CA ASN A 263 24.04 27.83 10.36
C ASN A 263 23.69 28.63 9.10
N PRO A 264 23.35 29.93 9.23
CA PRO A 264 23.20 30.83 8.08
C PRO A 264 24.50 31.02 7.28
N SER A 265 25.66 30.77 7.90
CA SER A 265 27.00 31.04 7.34
C SER A 265 27.59 29.89 6.52
N ALA A 266 27.39 28.63 6.90
CA ALA A 266 27.95 27.49 6.17
C ALA A 266 27.25 27.23 4.83
N LEU A 267 25.94 27.50 4.74
CA LEU A 267 25.21 27.46 3.47
C LEU A 267 25.80 28.45 2.44
N ARG A 268 26.38 29.56 2.91
CA ARG A 268 27.00 30.58 2.05
C ARG A 268 28.39 30.14 1.55
N ASP A 269 29.15 29.42 2.35
CA ASP A 269 30.49 28.92 1.99
C ASP A 269 30.44 27.62 1.14
N GLU A 270 29.43 26.76 1.34
CA GLU A 270 29.19 25.60 0.46
C GLU A 270 28.66 26.00 -0.93
N MET A 271 27.85 27.06 -1.04
CA MET A 271 27.43 27.61 -2.34
C MET A 271 28.61 28.15 -3.17
N VAL A 272 29.65 28.69 -2.53
CA VAL A 272 30.85 29.20 -3.22
C VAL A 272 31.76 28.07 -3.68
N THR A 273 31.84 26.96 -2.93
CA THR A 273 32.71 25.83 -3.27
C THR A 273 32.12 24.92 -4.37
N VAL A 274 30.79 24.79 -4.47
CA VAL A 274 30.15 23.97 -5.53
C VAL A 274 30.18 24.63 -6.91
N GLN A 275 30.19 25.97 -7.02
CA GLN A 275 30.39 26.65 -8.32
C GLN A 275 31.79 26.44 -8.93
N GLY A 276 32.76 25.93 -8.14
CA GLY A 276 34.12 25.62 -8.61
C GLY A 276 34.38 24.16 -9.01
N GLY A 277 33.39 23.26 -8.87
CA GLY A 277 33.56 21.82 -9.10
C GLY A 277 33.40 21.42 -10.56
N LYS A 278 34.50 21.04 -11.23
CA LYS A 278 34.51 20.45 -12.58
C LYS A 278 33.58 19.23 -12.67
N PRO A 279 32.94 19.00 -13.84
CA PRO A 279 32.04 17.86 -14.03
C PRO A 279 32.81 16.54 -13.97
N LEU A 280 32.32 15.61 -13.16
CA LEU A 280 32.78 14.22 -13.16
C LEU A 280 32.33 13.57 -14.48
N LYS A 281 33.33 13.20 -15.30
CA LYS A 281 33.18 12.48 -16.56
C LYS A 281 32.73 11.03 -16.30
N ASN A 282 31.79 10.62 -17.15
CA ASN A 282 31.41 9.27 -17.63
C ASN A 282 31.16 8.15 -16.62
#